data_AF-A0A0S3TG74-F1
#
_entry.id   AF-A0A0S3TG74-F1
#
_cell.length_a   1.000
_cell.length_b   1.000
_cell.length_c   1.000
_cell.angle_alpha   90.00
_cell.angle_beta   90.00
_cell.angle_gamma   90.00
#
_symmetry.space_group_name_H-M   'P 1'
#
loop_
_entity.id
_entity.type
_entity.pdbx_description
1 polymer ?
#
loop_
_entity_poly.entity_id
_entity_poly.type
_entity_poly.pdbx_seq_one_letter_code
_entity_poly.pdbx_strand_id
1 'polypeptide(L)'
;IDNHIYWGNALEIDTRRITWRRVMDMNDRALRDVIVGLGGVPNGFTRQTGFDITVASEVMAVLCLAADLDDLRHRLGNIVIGYRRDRGPVTCRDIGADGAMTVLLKDAMQPNLVQTLEHTPAFVHGGPFANIAHGCNSVIATRTALALADSV
;
A
#
# COMPACT_ATOMS: atom_id res chain seq x y z
N ILE A 1 12.46 3.48 -0.82
CA ILE A 1 12.77 3.96 -2.19
C ILE A 1 13.82 5.07 -2.15
N ASP A 2 13.48 6.29 -1.72
CA ASP A 2 14.43 7.42 -1.78
C ASP A 2 15.72 7.18 -0.99
N ASN A 3 15.66 6.50 0.16
CA ASN A 3 16.86 6.09 0.92
C ASN A 3 17.80 5.17 0.14
N HIS A 4 17.26 4.23 -0.66
CA HIS A 4 18.05 3.34 -1.50
C HIS A 4 18.79 4.13 -2.58
N ILE A 5 18.10 5.12 -3.17
CA ILE A 5 18.68 6.01 -4.18
C ILE A 5 19.78 6.88 -3.57
N TYR A 6 19.55 7.39 -2.35
CA TYR A 6 20.50 8.21 -1.61
C TYR A 6 21.83 7.48 -1.36
N TRP A 7 21.78 6.24 -0.87
CA TRP A 7 22.97 5.45 -0.51
C TRP A 7 23.56 4.62 -1.67
N GLY A 8 23.56 5.19 -2.87
CA GLY A 8 24.30 4.62 -4.01
C GLY A 8 23.44 3.97 -5.09
N ASN A 9 22.11 3.90 -4.93
CA ASN A 9 21.16 3.46 -5.96
C ASN A 9 21.58 2.18 -6.69
N ALA A 10 21.98 1.13 -5.95
CA ALA A 10 22.51 -0.10 -6.54
C ALA A 10 21.53 -0.84 -7.49
N LEU A 11 20.24 -0.49 -7.45
CA LEU A 11 19.21 -1.03 -8.34
C LEU A 11 18.98 -0.17 -9.58
N GLU A 12 19.74 0.92 -9.74
CA GLU A 12 19.69 1.85 -10.87
C GLU A 12 18.28 2.40 -11.16
N ILE A 13 17.52 2.69 -10.10
CA ILE A 13 16.16 3.24 -10.20
C ILE A 13 16.24 4.59 -10.91
N ASP A 14 15.48 4.76 -12.00
CA ASP A 14 15.33 6.05 -12.67
C ASP A 14 14.33 6.89 -11.88
N THR A 15 14.79 7.99 -11.28
CA THR A 15 13.95 8.87 -10.43
C THR A 15 12.75 9.47 -11.17
N ARG A 16 12.78 9.50 -12.51
CA ARG A 16 11.70 9.98 -13.38
C ARG A 16 10.65 8.90 -13.65
N ARG A 17 10.94 7.64 -13.31
CA ARG A 17 10.10 6.46 -13.58
C ARG A 17 9.66 5.76 -12.29
N ILE A 18 9.71 6.46 -11.16
CA ILE A 18 9.10 5.98 -9.92
C ILE A 18 7.59 6.17 -10.06
N THR A 19 6.85 5.06 -10.10
CA THR A 19 5.39 5.05 -10.13
C THR A 19 4.79 5.14 -8.74
N TRP A 20 5.56 4.74 -7.72
CA TRP A 20 5.10 4.75 -6.34
C TRP A 20 4.98 6.17 -5.76
N ARG A 21 3.75 6.57 -5.48
CA ARG A 21 3.40 7.84 -4.84
C ARG A 21 3.35 7.68 -3.31
N ARG A 22 3.27 8.79 -2.60
CA ARG A 22 3.06 8.80 -1.14
C ARG A 22 1.57 8.80 -0.83
N VAL A 23 1.20 8.58 0.42
CA VAL A 23 -0.21 8.64 0.83
C VAL A 23 -0.41 9.34 2.17
N MET A 24 -1.59 9.93 2.34
CA MET A 24 -2.06 10.50 3.59
C MET A 24 -3.59 10.44 3.61
N ASP A 25 -4.19 10.15 4.77
CA ASP A 25 -5.66 10.11 4.89
C ASP A 25 -6.21 11.50 5.22
N MET A 26 -6.09 12.40 4.26
CA MET A 26 -6.55 13.77 4.37
C MET A 26 -6.90 14.32 2.99
N ASN A 27 -7.95 15.15 2.94
CA ASN A 27 -8.36 15.82 1.71
C ASN A 27 -7.45 17.03 1.40
N ASP A 28 -6.17 16.77 1.14
CA ASP A 28 -5.18 17.80 0.86
C ASP A 28 -4.83 17.86 -0.63
N ARG A 29 -5.34 18.88 -1.30
CA ARG A 29 -5.11 19.09 -2.73
C ARG A 29 -3.71 19.60 -3.05
N ALA A 30 -3.02 20.23 -2.09
CA ALA A 30 -1.72 20.85 -2.32
C ALA A 30 -0.63 19.81 -2.56
N LEU A 31 -0.82 18.59 -2.08
CA LEU A 31 0.13 17.49 -2.20
C LEU A 31 -0.02 16.64 -3.46
N ARG A 32 -0.96 16.98 -4.36
CA ARG A 32 -1.19 16.21 -5.60
C ARG A 32 0.04 16.15 -6.50
N ASP A 33 0.80 17.23 -6.56
CA ASP A 33 2.04 17.33 -7.34
C ASP A 33 3.06 18.18 -6.58
N VAL A 34 4.18 17.56 -6.20
CA VAL A 34 5.22 18.18 -5.37
C VAL A 34 6.61 17.76 -5.83
N ILE A 35 7.58 18.61 -5.53
CA ILE A 35 9.00 18.30 -5.68
C ILE A 35 9.57 17.95 -4.30
N VAL A 36 10.26 16.81 -4.20
CA VAL A 36 10.93 16.34 -2.98
C VAL A 36 12.44 16.25 -3.19
N GLY A 37 13.20 16.08 -2.11
CA GLY A 37 14.66 15.96 -2.17
C GLY A 37 15.39 17.29 -2.38
N LEU A 38 14.77 18.41 -2.00
CA LEU A 38 15.36 19.75 -2.07
C LEU A 38 16.29 20.02 -0.87
N GLY A 39 17.13 21.05 -0.99
CA GLY A 39 18.02 21.51 0.09
C GLY A 39 19.47 21.00 0.02
N GLY A 40 19.91 20.56 -1.16
CA GLY A 40 21.30 20.21 -1.44
C GLY A 40 21.67 18.76 -1.12
N VAL A 41 22.96 18.46 -1.23
CA VAL A 41 23.54 17.10 -1.13
C VAL A 41 23.02 16.27 0.06
N PRO A 42 22.94 16.78 1.31
CA PRO A 42 22.52 15.93 2.44
C PRO A 42 21.06 15.47 2.36
N ASN A 43 20.24 16.10 1.53
CA ASN A 43 18.80 15.80 1.42
C ASN A 43 18.45 14.91 0.20
N GLY A 44 19.47 14.46 -0.52
CA GLY A 44 19.36 13.51 -1.61
C GLY A 44 19.04 14.10 -2.98
N PHE A 45 18.29 13.35 -3.77
CA PHE A 45 18.09 13.64 -5.19
C PHE A 45 16.71 14.21 -5.45
N THR A 46 16.67 15.40 -6.05
CA THR A 46 15.43 16.08 -6.41
C THR A 46 14.62 15.26 -7.40
N ARG A 47 13.31 15.08 -7.12
CA ARG A 47 12.37 14.48 -8.08
C ARG A 47 10.94 14.96 -7.87
N GLN A 48 10.13 14.81 -8.90
CA GLN A 48 8.67 15.02 -8.85
C GLN A 48 7.98 13.78 -8.26
N THR A 49 6.91 14.00 -7.51
CA THR A 49 6.06 12.98 -6.89
C THR A 49 4.71 13.59 -6.53
N GLY A 50 3.82 12.82 -5.91
CA GLY A 50 2.70 13.40 -5.18
C GLY A 50 2.18 12.46 -4.11
N PHE A 51 1.08 12.87 -3.51
CA PHE A 51 0.31 12.10 -2.54
C PHE A 51 -1.05 11.72 -3.12
N ASP A 52 -1.50 10.53 -2.76
CA ASP A 52 -2.87 10.08 -2.93
C ASP A 52 -3.52 9.89 -1.55
N ILE A 53 -4.85 9.81 -1.49
CA ILE A 53 -5.52 9.46 -0.25
C ILE A 53 -5.24 8.00 0.12
N THR A 54 -5.09 7.66 1.40
CA THR A 54 -4.64 6.32 1.85
C THR A 54 -5.41 5.15 1.24
N VAL A 55 -6.73 5.28 1.08
CA VAL A 55 -7.59 4.25 0.47
C VAL A 55 -7.34 3.99 -1.02
N ALA A 56 -6.63 4.90 -1.70
CA ALA A 56 -6.19 4.73 -3.08
C ALA A 56 -4.90 3.90 -3.21
N SER A 57 -4.22 3.61 -2.09
CA SER A 57 -2.97 2.86 -2.11
C SER A 57 -3.16 1.44 -2.61
N GLU A 58 -2.22 0.94 -3.41
CA GLU A 58 -2.15 -0.49 -3.74
C GLU A 58 -1.98 -1.36 -2.48
N VAL A 59 -1.39 -0.83 -1.40
CA VAL A 59 -1.34 -1.52 -0.10
C VAL A 59 -2.75 -1.81 0.43
N MET A 60 -3.70 -0.88 0.27
CA MET A 60 -5.09 -1.09 0.68
C MET A 60 -5.75 -2.18 -0.17
N ALA A 61 -5.54 -2.16 -1.49
CA ALA A 61 -6.06 -3.20 -2.37
C ALA A 61 -5.47 -4.58 -2.03
N VAL A 62 -4.17 -4.65 -1.76
CA VAL A 62 -3.47 -5.87 -1.33
C VAL A 62 -3.99 -6.37 0.02
N LEU A 63 -4.16 -5.49 1.02
CA LEU A 63 -4.75 -5.85 2.31
C LEU A 63 -6.16 -6.44 2.16
N CYS A 64 -6.97 -5.88 1.26
CA CYS A 64 -8.33 -6.35 1.04
C CYS A 64 -8.39 -7.68 0.27
N LEU A 65 -7.37 -8.02 -0.53
CA LEU A 65 -7.34 -9.25 -1.33
C LEU A 65 -6.54 -10.39 -0.70
N ALA A 66 -5.70 -10.11 0.30
CA ALA A 66 -4.85 -11.12 0.93
C ALA A 66 -5.68 -12.13 1.74
N ALA A 67 -5.33 -13.41 1.62
CA ALA A 67 -6.00 -14.49 2.33
C ALA A 67 -5.44 -14.74 3.75
N ASP A 68 -4.16 -14.48 3.96
CA ASP A 68 -3.39 -14.69 5.19
C ASP A 68 -2.08 -13.86 5.13
N LEU A 69 -1.31 -13.84 6.23
CA LEU A 69 -0.10 -13.02 6.34
C LEU A 69 0.99 -13.39 5.31
N ASP A 70 1.06 -14.66 4.91
CA ASP A 70 2.04 -15.11 3.92
C ASP A 70 1.64 -14.62 2.51
N ASP A 71 0.36 -14.69 2.16
CA ASP A 71 -0.19 -14.11 0.94
C ASP A 71 -0.06 -12.58 0.93
N LEU A 72 -0.30 -11.91 2.06
CA LEU A 72 -0.09 -10.46 2.21
C LEU A 72 1.36 -10.09 1.89
N ARG A 73 2.32 -10.75 2.53
CA ARG A 73 3.75 -10.52 2.29
C ARG A 73 4.13 -10.77 0.83
N HIS A 74 3.64 -11.88 0.27
CA HIS A 74 3.93 -12.24 -1.11
C HIS A 74 3.46 -11.14 -2.08
N ARG A 75 2.20 -10.69 -1.93
CA ARG A 75 1.60 -9.62 -2.74
C ARG A 75 2.32 -8.29 -2.56
N LEU A 76 2.58 -7.88 -1.32
CA LEU A 76 3.34 -6.66 -1.03
C LEU A 76 4.71 -6.67 -1.70
N GLY A 77 5.39 -7.81 -1.70
CA GLY A 77 6.70 -7.95 -2.35
C GLY A 77 6.65 -7.84 -3.88
N ASN A 78 5.52 -8.18 -4.51
CA ASN A 78 5.37 -8.14 -5.97
C ASN A 78 4.95 -6.76 -6.51
N ILE A 79 4.63 -5.80 -5.64
CA ILE A 79 4.30 -4.43 -6.03
C ILE A 79 5.47 -3.81 -6.81
N VAL A 80 5.18 -3.27 -8.00
CA VAL A 80 6.16 -2.54 -8.81
C VAL A 80 6.20 -1.08 -8.38
N ILE A 81 7.34 -0.64 -7.85
CA ILE A 81 7.53 0.71 -7.31
C ILE A 81 8.10 1.71 -8.32
N GLY A 82 8.64 1.21 -9.42
CA GLY A 82 9.20 2.02 -10.48
C GLY A 82 10.05 1.19 -11.43
N TYR A 83 10.82 1.87 -12.26
CA TYR A 83 11.62 1.24 -13.30
C TYR A 83 13.06 1.75 -13.29
N ARG A 84 13.95 0.85 -13.73
CA ARG A 84 15.35 1.16 -14.01
C ARG A 84 15.51 1.95 -15.31
N ARG A 85 16.74 2.41 -15.58
CA ARG A 85 17.09 3.08 -16.85
C ARG A 85 16.89 2.19 -18.08
N ASP A 86 17.15 0.89 -17.95
CA ASP A 86 16.91 -0.15 -18.96
C ASP A 86 15.44 -0.57 -19.08
N ARG A 87 14.53 0.05 -18.29
CA ARG A 87 13.09 -0.25 -18.17
C ARG A 87 12.77 -1.56 -17.46
N GLY A 88 13.73 -2.23 -16.83
CA GLY A 88 13.45 -3.33 -15.92
C GLY A 88 12.61 -2.86 -14.73
N PRO A 89 11.56 -3.61 -14.31
CA PRO A 89 10.77 -3.25 -13.14
C PRO A 89 11.59 -3.41 -11.86
N VAL A 90 11.29 -2.56 -10.87
CA VAL A 90 11.80 -2.70 -9.51
C VAL A 90 10.61 -2.87 -8.57
N THR A 91 10.69 -3.87 -7.72
CA THR A 91 9.63 -4.27 -6.81
C THR A 91 9.91 -3.86 -5.37
N CYS A 92 8.91 -3.91 -4.50
CA CYS A 92 9.09 -3.76 -3.06
C CYS A 92 10.05 -4.79 -2.47
N ARG A 93 10.07 -6.03 -3.00
CA ARG A 93 11.00 -7.07 -2.55
C ARG A 93 12.45 -6.72 -2.87
N ASP A 94 12.72 -6.08 -4.00
CA ASP A 94 14.09 -5.70 -4.39
C ASP A 94 14.73 -4.73 -3.41
N ILE A 95 13.92 -3.93 -2.70
CA ILE A 95 14.38 -3.01 -1.64
C ILE A 95 14.15 -3.56 -0.22
N GLY A 96 13.77 -4.84 -0.08
CA GLY A 96 13.54 -5.50 1.21
C GLY A 96 12.36 -4.93 2.02
N ALA A 97 11.38 -4.31 1.39
CA ALA A 97 10.28 -3.63 2.08
C ALA A 97 9.11 -4.55 2.46
N ASP A 98 8.96 -5.71 1.81
CA ASP A 98 7.84 -6.63 1.97
C ASP A 98 7.67 -7.12 3.42
N GLY A 99 8.75 -7.58 4.05
CA GLY A 99 8.71 -8.06 5.43
C GLY A 99 8.33 -6.96 6.42
N ALA A 100 8.95 -5.79 6.31
CA ALA A 100 8.67 -4.66 7.19
C ALA A 100 7.22 -4.16 7.04
N MET A 101 6.71 -4.05 5.81
CA MET A 101 5.31 -3.69 5.56
C MET A 101 4.35 -4.73 6.14
N THR A 102 4.67 -6.02 6.02
CA THR A 102 3.84 -7.10 6.58
C THR A 102 3.75 -6.98 8.11
N VAL A 103 4.87 -6.68 8.79
CA VAL A 103 4.87 -6.48 10.25
C VAL A 103 3.99 -5.30 10.66
N LEU A 104 4.06 -4.17 9.94
CA LEU A 104 3.22 -3.00 10.20
C LEU A 104 1.72 -3.29 10.02
N LEU A 105 1.38 -4.22 9.13
CA LEU A 105 -0.01 -4.59 8.81
C LEU A 105 -0.51 -5.82 9.57
N LYS A 106 0.32 -6.42 10.43
CA LYS A 106 0.01 -7.70 11.08
C LYS A 106 -1.32 -7.67 11.83
N ASP A 107 -1.49 -6.69 12.72
CA ASP A 107 -2.71 -6.56 13.52
C ASP A 107 -3.84 -5.94 12.68
N ALA A 108 -3.50 -5.03 11.78
CA ALA A 108 -4.44 -4.41 10.85
C ALA A 108 -5.08 -5.37 9.84
N MET A 109 -4.60 -6.62 9.75
CA MET A 109 -5.19 -7.68 8.93
C MET A 109 -6.36 -8.39 9.62
N GLN A 110 -6.52 -8.20 10.93
CA GLN A 110 -7.60 -8.81 11.70
C GLN A 110 -8.92 -8.05 11.48
N PRO A 111 -10.02 -8.71 11.07
CA PRO A 111 -11.32 -8.06 10.90
C PRO A 111 -11.83 -7.43 12.21
N ASN A 112 -12.34 -6.20 12.12
CA ASN A 112 -12.92 -5.50 13.27
C ASN A 112 -14.38 -5.91 13.44
N LEU A 113 -14.72 -6.52 14.58
CA LEU A 113 -16.08 -6.84 14.95
C LEU A 113 -16.76 -5.65 15.62
N VAL A 114 -17.94 -5.28 15.11
CA VAL A 114 -18.85 -4.29 15.69
C VAL A 114 -20.27 -4.87 15.67
N GLN A 115 -21.28 -4.05 15.98
CA GLN A 115 -22.68 -4.46 15.96
C GLN A 115 -23.58 -3.35 15.40
N THR A 116 -24.72 -3.74 14.82
CA THR A 116 -25.80 -2.83 14.43
C THR A 116 -26.57 -2.34 15.66
N LEU A 117 -27.53 -1.42 15.46
CA LEU A 117 -28.42 -0.94 16.54
C LEU A 117 -29.29 -2.06 17.14
N GLU A 118 -29.55 -3.11 16.37
CA GLU A 118 -30.34 -4.29 16.78
C GLU A 118 -29.44 -5.43 17.28
N HIS A 119 -28.17 -5.13 17.60
CA HIS A 119 -27.18 -6.07 18.11
C HIS A 119 -26.78 -7.20 17.14
N THR A 120 -27.05 -7.03 15.83
CA THR A 120 -26.54 -7.96 14.80
C THR A 120 -25.03 -7.78 14.65
N PRO A 121 -24.21 -8.85 14.73
CA PRO A 121 -22.76 -8.77 14.51
C PRO A 121 -22.42 -8.25 13.10
N ALA A 122 -21.41 -7.39 12.99
CA ALA A 122 -20.95 -6.86 11.70
C ALA A 122 -19.43 -6.73 11.67
N PHE A 123 -18.80 -7.11 10.56
CA PHE A 123 -17.38 -6.83 10.32
C PHE A 123 -17.20 -5.55 9.51
N VAL A 124 -16.28 -4.67 9.94
CA VAL A 124 -15.86 -3.49 9.18
C VAL A 124 -14.35 -3.57 8.96
N HIS A 125 -13.95 -3.91 7.73
CA HIS A 125 -12.53 -4.16 7.44
C HIS A 125 -12.16 -3.93 5.97
N GLY A 126 -11.12 -3.14 5.75
CA GLY A 126 -10.70 -2.70 4.42
C GLY A 126 -11.60 -1.61 3.84
N GLY A 127 -11.16 -1.02 2.73
CA GLY A 127 -11.91 0.03 2.04
C GLY A 127 -11.12 0.61 0.87
N PRO A 128 -10.84 -0.19 -0.18
CA PRO A 128 -10.18 0.32 -1.37
C PRO A 128 -11.17 1.12 -2.22
N PHE A 129 -10.65 2.01 -3.08
CA PHE A 129 -11.51 2.63 -4.09
C PHE A 129 -12.14 1.61 -5.06
N ALA A 130 -13.28 1.98 -5.64
CA ALA A 130 -14.04 1.14 -6.58
C ALA A 130 -13.78 1.45 -8.07
N ASN A 131 -12.97 2.48 -8.37
CA ASN A 131 -12.64 2.90 -9.74
C ASN A 131 -11.24 2.43 -10.18
N ILE A 132 -10.25 2.58 -9.31
CA ILE A 132 -8.85 2.17 -9.53
C ILE A 132 -8.49 0.87 -8.80
N ALA A 133 -9.43 0.34 -8.02
CA ALA A 133 -9.37 -0.95 -7.34
C ALA A 133 -10.78 -1.56 -7.29
N HIS A 134 -11.00 -2.59 -6.47
CA HIS A 134 -12.19 -3.46 -6.54
C HIS A 134 -13.37 -3.00 -5.68
N GLY A 135 -13.21 -2.02 -4.78
CA GLY A 135 -14.33 -1.44 -4.03
C GLY A 135 -15.07 -2.37 -3.06
N CYS A 136 -14.44 -3.42 -2.56
CA CYS A 136 -15.03 -4.35 -1.59
C CYS A 136 -14.27 -4.35 -0.25
N ASN A 137 -14.92 -4.80 0.81
CA ASN A 137 -14.25 -5.12 2.07
C ASN A 137 -13.28 -6.29 1.89
N SER A 138 -12.45 -6.55 2.90
CA SER A 138 -11.42 -7.59 2.79
C SER A 138 -11.96 -9.02 2.64
N VAL A 139 -11.24 -9.84 1.89
CA VAL A 139 -11.43 -11.30 1.78
C VAL A 139 -11.47 -11.98 3.14
N ILE A 140 -10.59 -11.63 4.09
CA ILE A 140 -10.57 -12.26 5.42
C ILE A 140 -11.85 -12.00 6.20
N ALA A 141 -12.38 -10.77 6.17
CA ALA A 141 -13.64 -10.45 6.83
C ALA A 141 -14.79 -11.28 6.25
N THR A 142 -14.91 -11.35 4.92
CA THR A 142 -15.95 -12.15 4.25
C THR A 142 -15.79 -13.65 4.53
N ARG A 143 -14.56 -14.19 4.48
CA ARG A 143 -14.30 -15.61 4.79
C ARG A 143 -14.59 -15.94 6.25
N THR A 144 -14.23 -15.05 7.17
CA THR A 144 -14.54 -15.21 8.60
C THR A 144 -16.05 -15.18 8.83
N ALA A 145 -16.79 -14.26 8.18
CA ALA A 145 -18.24 -14.20 8.27
C ALA A 145 -18.91 -15.49 7.75
N LEU A 146 -18.49 -15.98 6.58
CA LEU A 146 -19.03 -17.20 5.97
C LEU A 146 -18.79 -18.47 6.82
N ALA A 147 -17.75 -18.45 7.66
CA ALA A 147 -17.46 -19.55 8.57
C ALA A 147 -18.24 -19.48 9.89
N LEU A 148 -18.76 -18.30 10.26
CA LEU A 148 -19.39 -18.04 11.56
C LEU A 148 -20.92 -17.86 11.47
N ALA A 149 -21.47 -17.60 10.29
CA ALA A 149 -22.88 -17.31 10.10
C ALA A 149 -23.50 -18.15 8.97
N ASP A 150 -24.77 -18.49 9.12
CA ASP A 150 -25.55 -19.21 8.10
C ASP A 150 -25.83 -18.33 6.86
N SER A 151 -25.73 -17.00 7.00
CA SER A 151 -25.94 -16.03 5.92
C SER A 151 -25.07 -14.79 6.15
N VAL A 152 -24.50 -14.27 5.06
CA VAL A 152 -23.55 -13.13 5.04
C VAL A 152 -23.98 -12.13 3.98
#